data_AF-A0A2P2KSI5-F1
#
_entry.id   AF-A0A2P2KSI5-F1
#
_cell.length_a   1.000
_cell.length_b   1.000
_cell.length_c   1.000
_cell.angle_alpha   90.00
_cell.angle_beta   90.00
_cell.angle_gamma   90.00
#
_symmetry.space_group_name_H-M   'P 1'
#
loop_
_entity.id
_entity.type
_entity.pdbx_description
1 polymer ?
#
loop_
_entity_poly.entity_id
_entity_poly.type
_entity_poly.pdbx_seq_one_letter_code
_entity_poly.pdbx_strand_id
1 'polypeptide(L)'
;MMISRGLFGWSPPHIQPLTPVSEVSEPPESPSPYLDTSAEAAAGTATQAEAEEEIEEPEEMEPPPAAVPFSQLFACADRLDWGLMIVGSIAAAAHGTALVVYLHYFARIIEILRIKREDQFDRFTQLALRIVYIAVGVFAAGWIEVSCWIFTGERQTAVIRSKYVEVLLNQDMSFFDTYGNNGDIVSQVLSDVLLIQSALSEKVGNYIHNMATFFGGIVIGFVNCWQIALITLATGPFIVAAGGISNIFLHRLAESIQDAYAEAASIAEQAVSYIKTLYAFTNETLAKYSYATSLQATLRYGILISLVQGLGLGFTYGLAICSCALQLWVGRFLVMHQKAHGGEIITALFAVILSGLGLNQAATNFYSFDQGRIAAYRLFEMISRSSSTVNQDGNNLSLVQGNIEFRNVYFSYLSRPEIPILSGFYLTVPAKKAVALVGRNGSGKSSIIPLMERFYDPTLGIVCMLFPYGLVSSCYYLQCSTECP
;
A
#
# COMPACT_ATOMS: atom_id res chain seq x y z
N MET A 1 26.39 9.51 -36.02
CA MET A 1 25.23 10.22 -36.60
C MET A 1 24.46 9.25 -37.50
N MET A 2 23.45 8.57 -36.95
CA MET A 2 22.41 7.84 -37.70
C MET A 2 21.17 7.83 -36.79
N ILE A 3 20.14 8.60 -37.17
CA ILE A 3 18.91 8.75 -36.40
C ILE A 3 17.97 7.62 -36.83
N SER A 4 17.74 6.66 -35.95
CA SER A 4 16.67 5.66 -36.11
C SER A 4 15.31 6.36 -36.08
N ARG A 5 14.54 6.25 -37.17
CA ARG A 5 13.18 6.79 -37.27
C ARG A 5 12.21 5.82 -36.59
N GLY A 6 11.51 6.31 -35.55
CA GLY A 6 10.45 5.57 -34.87
C GLY A 6 9.23 5.29 -35.77
N LEU A 7 8.45 4.28 -35.37
CA LEU A 7 7.35 3.62 -36.12
C LEU A 7 6.22 4.53 -36.64
N PHE A 8 6.20 5.83 -36.31
CA PHE A 8 5.15 6.79 -36.70
C PHE A 8 5.67 8.02 -37.44
N GLY A 9 6.93 8.03 -37.91
CA GLY A 9 7.47 9.15 -38.70
C GLY A 9 7.59 10.48 -37.94
N TRP A 10 7.32 10.50 -36.64
CA TRP A 10 7.55 11.65 -35.76
C TRP A 10 9.05 11.83 -35.54
N SER A 11 9.62 12.92 -36.07
CA SER A 11 10.88 13.45 -35.57
C SER A 11 10.62 14.08 -34.20
N PRO A 12 11.42 13.78 -33.15
CA PRO A 12 11.31 14.49 -31.89
C PRO A 12 11.48 16.00 -32.16
N PRO A 13 10.74 16.88 -31.46
CA PRO A 13 10.96 18.31 -31.58
C PRO A 13 12.43 18.62 -31.27
N HIS A 14 13.03 19.58 -32.00
CA HIS A 14 14.34 20.13 -31.65
C HIS A 14 14.21 20.81 -30.28
N ILE A 15 14.52 20.06 -29.22
CA ILE A 15 14.60 20.58 -27.86
C ILE A 15 15.97 21.26 -27.78
N GLN A 16 16.00 22.58 -27.93
CA GLN A 16 17.12 23.36 -27.38
C GLN A 16 17.18 23.07 -25.88
N PRO A 17 18.37 22.83 -25.30
CA PRO A 17 18.48 22.64 -23.86
C PRO A 17 17.85 23.86 -23.15
N LEU A 18 16.97 23.57 -22.18
CA LEU A 18 16.28 24.59 -21.37
C LEU A 18 17.25 25.22 -20.36
N THR A 19 18.32 25.83 -20.86
CA THR A 19 19.12 26.91 -20.28
C THR A 19 20.13 27.33 -21.35
N PRO A 20 20.34 28.63 -21.63
CA PRO A 20 21.55 29.05 -22.33
C PRO A 20 22.70 28.76 -21.38
N VAL A 21 23.37 27.63 -21.55
CA VAL A 21 24.72 27.46 -21.02
C VAL A 21 25.54 28.47 -21.81
N SER A 22 26.00 29.51 -21.13
CA SER A 22 26.96 30.47 -21.67
C SER A 22 28.05 29.69 -22.40
N GLU A 23 28.38 30.17 -23.59
CA GLU A 23 29.24 29.64 -24.64
C GLU A 23 30.72 29.35 -24.24
N VAL A 24 31.00 29.07 -22.97
CA VAL A 24 32.35 28.86 -22.46
C VAL A 24 32.39 27.57 -21.64
N SER A 25 32.46 26.47 -22.37
CA SER A 25 33.37 25.34 -22.13
C SER A 25 32.84 24.15 -22.93
N GLU A 26 33.32 23.97 -24.15
CA GLU A 26 33.43 22.62 -24.68
C GLU A 26 34.23 21.80 -23.65
N PRO A 27 33.81 20.58 -23.29
CA PRO A 27 34.60 19.76 -22.41
C PRO A 27 35.95 19.51 -23.10
N PRO A 28 37.09 19.56 -22.39
CA PRO A 28 38.34 19.15 -22.99
C PRO A 28 38.18 17.70 -23.47
N GLU A 29 38.53 17.42 -24.72
CA GLU A 29 38.82 16.05 -25.16
C GLU A 29 39.97 15.54 -24.27
N SER A 30 39.63 14.86 -23.18
CA SER A 30 40.58 14.04 -22.47
C SER A 30 40.81 12.78 -23.30
N PRO A 31 42.06 12.35 -23.53
CA PRO A 31 42.31 11.06 -24.16
C PRO A 31 41.71 9.99 -23.26
N SER A 32 40.77 9.21 -23.79
CA SER A 32 40.29 7.99 -23.15
C SER A 32 41.52 7.09 -22.90
N PRO A 33 41.68 6.47 -21.71
CA PRO A 33 42.69 5.43 -21.51
C PRO A 33 42.25 4.07 -22.08
N TYR A 34 41.05 3.98 -22.68
CA TYR A 34 40.58 2.77 -23.34
C TYR A 34 40.81 2.89 -24.85
N LEU A 35 42.07 2.70 -25.24
CA LEU A 35 42.42 2.22 -26.56
C LEU A 35 42.08 0.73 -26.61
N ASP A 36 41.11 0.37 -27.44
CA ASP A 36 40.85 -1.00 -27.88
C ASP A 36 42.12 -1.60 -28.48
N THR A 37 42.88 -2.32 -27.65
CA THR A 37 44.02 -3.15 -28.09
C THR A 37 43.61 -4.62 -28.24
N SER A 38 42.33 -4.89 -28.48
CA SER A 38 41.82 -6.25 -28.74
C SER A 38 41.36 -6.49 -30.18
N ALA A 39 41.42 -5.50 -31.08
CA ALA A 39 40.94 -5.64 -32.46
C ALA A 39 41.99 -6.17 -33.47
N GLU A 40 43.27 -6.33 -33.10
CA GLU A 40 44.33 -6.77 -34.04
C GLU A 40 45.10 -8.03 -33.63
N ALA A 41 44.64 -8.77 -32.61
CA ALA A 41 45.27 -10.03 -32.18
C ALA A 41 44.36 -11.28 -32.27
N ALA A 42 43.25 -11.21 -33.01
CA ALA A 42 42.32 -12.34 -33.19
C ALA A 42 42.22 -12.84 -34.64
N ALA A 43 43.27 -12.64 -35.45
CA ALA A 43 43.44 -13.35 -36.72
C ALA A 43 44.44 -14.50 -36.51
N GLY A 44 43.97 -15.58 -35.88
CA GLY A 44 44.67 -16.86 -35.89
C GLY A 44 44.70 -17.60 -34.58
N THR A 45 43.61 -18.30 -34.23
CA THR A 45 43.62 -19.74 -33.91
C THR A 45 42.21 -20.19 -33.59
N ALA A 46 41.70 -21.13 -34.38
CA ALA A 46 40.50 -21.88 -34.07
C ALA A 46 40.84 -22.95 -33.03
N THR A 47 40.14 -23.00 -31.89
CA THR A 47 39.87 -24.27 -31.17
C THR A 47 38.68 -24.12 -30.22
N GLN A 48 37.90 -25.19 -30.13
CA GLN A 48 36.65 -25.37 -29.38
C GLN A 48 36.83 -25.15 -27.86
N ALA A 49 35.86 -24.49 -27.23
CA ALA A 49 35.56 -24.61 -25.81
C ALA A 49 34.08 -24.31 -25.58
N GLU A 50 33.46 -25.09 -24.70
CA GLU A 50 32.04 -25.35 -24.56
C GLU A 50 31.23 -24.15 -24.03
N ALA A 51 29.97 -24.08 -24.41
CA ALA A 51 28.99 -23.15 -23.87
C ALA A 51 28.53 -23.64 -22.49
N GLU A 52 28.93 -22.93 -21.42
CA GLU A 52 28.25 -23.02 -20.13
C GLU A 52 27.07 -22.05 -20.17
N GLU A 53 25.85 -22.60 -20.16
CA GLU A 53 24.62 -21.84 -19.91
C GLU A 53 24.67 -21.30 -18.47
N GLU A 54 24.73 -19.99 -18.31
CA GLU A 54 24.38 -19.34 -17.04
C GLU A 54 22.90 -19.64 -16.75
N ILE A 55 22.68 -20.52 -15.78
CA ILE A 55 21.36 -20.78 -15.20
C ILE A 55 21.00 -19.54 -14.39
N GLU A 56 20.12 -18.68 -14.94
CA GLU A 56 19.39 -17.69 -14.15
C GLU A 56 18.63 -18.45 -13.04
N GLU A 57 19.05 -18.27 -11.78
CA GLU A 57 18.26 -18.70 -10.64
C GLU A 57 16.89 -18.05 -10.75
N PRO A 58 15.77 -18.81 -10.71
CA PRO A 58 14.46 -18.22 -10.73
C PRO A 58 14.33 -17.31 -9.50
N GLU A 59 14.03 -16.02 -9.71
CA GLU A 59 13.58 -15.13 -8.64
C GLU A 59 12.51 -15.86 -7.83
N GLU A 60 12.83 -16.19 -6.58
CA GLU A 60 11.84 -16.69 -5.63
C GLU A 60 10.77 -15.61 -5.53
N MET A 61 9.62 -15.83 -6.18
CA MET A 61 8.42 -15.05 -5.90
C MET A 61 8.15 -15.19 -4.40
N GLU A 62 8.38 -14.11 -3.65
CA GLU A 62 7.94 -14.01 -2.27
C GLU A 62 6.48 -14.51 -2.22
N PRO A 63 6.15 -15.45 -1.31
CA PRO A 63 4.79 -15.95 -1.22
C PRO A 63 3.84 -14.76 -1.06
N PRO A 64 2.65 -14.77 -1.70
CA PRO A 64 1.71 -13.66 -1.60
C PRO A 64 1.53 -13.33 -0.12
N PRO A 65 1.60 -12.03 0.27
CA PRO A 65 1.57 -11.65 1.66
C PRO A 65 0.33 -12.28 2.28
N ALA A 66 0.56 -13.18 3.23
CA ALA A 66 -0.53 -13.91 3.84
C ALA A 66 -1.53 -12.89 4.38
N ALA A 67 -2.81 -13.08 4.07
CA ALA A 67 -3.86 -12.14 4.40
C ALA A 67 -4.80 -12.80 5.39
N VAL A 68 -5.20 -12.06 6.44
CA VAL A 68 -6.16 -12.62 7.40
C VAL A 68 -7.51 -12.88 6.71
N PRO A 69 -8.23 -13.95 7.09
CA PRO A 69 -9.59 -14.15 6.62
C PRO A 69 -10.49 -12.98 7.03
N PHE A 70 -11.51 -12.70 6.22
CA PHE A 70 -12.42 -11.56 6.41
C PHE A 70 -13.03 -11.51 7.81
N SER A 71 -13.40 -12.65 8.39
CA SER A 71 -13.96 -12.74 9.73
C SER A 71 -12.98 -12.38 10.83
N GLN A 72 -11.68 -12.66 10.64
CA GLN A 72 -10.66 -12.41 11.63
C GLN A 72 -10.25 -10.93 11.67
N LEU A 73 -10.49 -10.16 10.59
CA LEU A 73 -10.32 -8.72 10.61
C LEU A 73 -11.23 -8.04 11.66
N PHE A 74 -12.44 -8.57 11.84
CA PHE A 74 -13.42 -8.11 12.83
C PHE A 74 -13.34 -8.87 14.17
N ALA A 75 -12.23 -9.57 14.45
CA ALA A 75 -12.11 -10.38 15.67
C ALA A 75 -12.19 -9.58 16.98
N CYS A 76 -11.90 -8.28 16.93
CA CYS A 76 -11.97 -7.38 18.08
C CYS A 76 -13.33 -6.67 18.24
N ALA A 77 -14.34 -7.03 17.44
CA ALA A 77 -15.67 -6.39 17.49
C ALA A 77 -16.49 -6.84 18.71
N ASP A 78 -16.97 -5.88 19.50
CA ASP A 78 -17.90 -6.11 20.59
C ASP A 78 -19.36 -6.30 20.11
N ARG A 79 -20.26 -6.67 21.02
CA ARG A 79 -21.72 -6.75 20.72
C ARG A 79 -22.31 -5.42 20.24
N LEU A 80 -21.81 -4.30 20.76
CA LEU A 80 -22.22 -2.97 20.32
C LEU A 80 -21.75 -2.69 18.88
N ASP A 81 -20.52 -3.08 18.56
CA ASP A 81 -19.94 -2.92 17.23
C ASP A 81 -20.73 -3.73 16.20
N TRP A 82 -21.11 -4.97 16.54
CA TRP A 82 -22.01 -5.77 15.69
C TRP A 82 -23.36 -5.09 15.44
N GLY A 83 -23.98 -4.51 16.48
CA GLY A 83 -25.22 -3.75 16.34
C GLY A 83 -25.07 -2.54 15.43
N LEU A 84 -23.99 -1.77 15.61
CA LEU A 84 -23.69 -0.59 14.80
C LEU A 84 -23.37 -0.95 13.34
N MET A 85 -22.61 -2.02 13.09
CA MET A 85 -22.33 -2.50 11.73
C MET A 85 -23.60 -2.91 10.99
N ILE A 86 -24.55 -3.58 11.66
CA ILE A 86 -25.83 -3.96 11.05
C ILE A 86 -26.64 -2.70 10.69
N VAL A 87 -26.80 -1.77 11.63
CA VAL A 87 -27.53 -0.51 11.41
C VAL A 87 -26.88 0.33 10.31
N GLY A 88 -25.55 0.46 10.35
CA GLY A 88 -24.76 1.16 9.35
C GLY A 88 -24.87 0.53 7.96
N SER A 89 -24.90 -0.81 7.87
CA SER A 89 -25.07 -1.53 6.60
C SER A 89 -26.45 -1.30 5.97
N ILE A 90 -27.51 -1.32 6.79
CA ILE A 90 -28.88 -1.05 6.31
C ILE A 90 -28.99 0.41 5.84
N ALA A 91 -28.41 1.34 6.60
CA ALA A 91 -28.38 2.76 6.25
C ALA A 91 -27.57 3.00 4.95
N ALA A 92 -26.43 2.34 4.78
CA ALA A 92 -25.62 2.40 3.56
C ALA A 92 -26.39 1.92 2.32
N ALA A 93 -27.11 0.80 2.45
CA ALA A 93 -27.93 0.28 1.36
C ALA A 93 -29.09 1.23 0.99
N ALA A 94 -29.73 1.82 1.99
CA ALA A 94 -30.77 2.82 1.79
C ALA A 94 -30.22 4.10 1.12
N HIS A 95 -29.05 4.58 1.58
CA HIS A 95 -28.40 5.75 1.03
C HIS A 95 -27.98 5.54 -0.44
N GLY A 96 -27.34 4.41 -0.77
CA GLY A 96 -26.91 4.11 -2.13
C GLY A 96 -28.08 3.98 -3.13
N THR A 97 -29.16 3.30 -2.72
CA THR A 97 -30.35 3.15 -3.58
C THR A 97 -31.13 4.46 -3.77
N ALA A 98 -31.08 5.37 -2.80
CA ALA A 98 -31.91 6.57 -2.81
C ALA A 98 -31.61 7.52 -3.99
N LEU A 99 -30.35 7.63 -4.43
CA LEU A 99 -29.99 8.45 -5.59
C LEU A 99 -30.65 7.95 -6.88
N VAL A 100 -30.76 6.63 -7.03
CA VAL A 100 -31.41 6.01 -8.18
C VAL A 100 -32.93 6.16 -8.10
N VAL A 101 -33.50 5.99 -6.91
CA VAL A 101 -34.93 6.20 -6.67
C VAL A 101 -35.32 7.66 -6.93
N TYR A 102 -34.47 8.62 -6.56
CA TYR A 102 -34.65 10.03 -6.90
C TYR A 102 -34.80 10.23 -8.41
N LEU A 103 -33.94 9.61 -9.23
CA LEU A 103 -34.02 9.73 -10.69
C LEU A 103 -35.34 9.20 -11.26
N HIS A 104 -35.94 8.18 -10.64
CA HIS A 104 -37.27 7.69 -11.01
C HIS A 104 -38.36 8.73 -10.78
N TYR A 105 -38.38 9.38 -9.60
CA TYR A 105 -39.36 10.42 -9.31
C TYR A 105 -39.12 11.70 -10.13
N PHE A 106 -37.86 12.04 -10.38
CA PHE A 106 -37.48 13.15 -11.26
C PHE A 106 -38.02 12.96 -12.68
N ALA A 107 -37.97 11.73 -13.22
CA ALA A 107 -38.58 11.36 -14.50
C ALA A 107 -40.07 11.72 -14.58
N ARG A 108 -40.81 11.39 -13.52
CA ARG A 108 -42.26 11.63 -13.43
C ARG A 108 -42.58 13.12 -13.40
N ILE A 109 -41.71 13.94 -12.81
CA ILE A 109 -41.86 15.40 -12.82
C ILE A 109 -41.70 15.95 -14.24
N ILE A 110 -40.70 15.49 -14.99
CA ILE A 110 -40.51 15.89 -16.41
C ILE A 110 -41.74 15.53 -17.25
N GLU A 111 -42.33 14.37 -17.00
CA GLU A 111 -43.54 13.93 -17.70
C GLU A 111 -44.73 14.88 -17.46
N ILE A 112 -44.94 15.32 -16.22
CA ILE A 112 -46.03 16.24 -15.84
C ILE A 112 -45.87 17.62 -16.48
N LEU A 113 -44.64 18.12 -16.63
CA LEU A 113 -44.38 19.41 -17.28
C LEU A 113 -44.85 19.46 -18.73
N ARG A 114 -45.09 18.29 -19.37
CA ARG A 114 -45.63 18.21 -20.73
C ARG A 114 -47.15 18.35 -20.80
N ILE A 115 -47.87 18.19 -19.69
CA ILE A 115 -49.34 18.16 -19.65
C ILE A 115 -49.85 19.56 -19.25
N LYS A 116 -50.52 20.27 -20.17
CA LYS A 116 -51.27 21.51 -19.86
C LYS A 116 -52.61 21.16 -19.21
N ARG A 117 -52.74 21.26 -17.87
CA ARG A 117 -54.03 21.15 -17.16
C ARG A 117 -54.02 21.88 -15.82
N GLU A 118 -55.20 22.23 -15.32
CA GLU A 118 -55.39 22.87 -14.00
C GLU A 118 -54.85 21.98 -12.84
N ASP A 119 -54.90 20.64 -12.96
CA ASP A 119 -54.36 19.68 -11.97
C ASP A 119 -52.81 19.54 -11.95
N GLN A 120 -52.09 20.27 -12.81
CA GLN A 120 -50.64 20.14 -12.95
C GLN A 120 -49.90 20.54 -11.67
N PHE A 121 -50.38 21.58 -10.98
CA PHE A 121 -49.73 22.14 -9.80
C PHE A 121 -49.81 21.18 -8.59
N ASP A 122 -50.96 20.54 -8.39
CA ASP A 122 -51.16 19.63 -7.25
C ASP A 122 -50.31 18.35 -7.40
N ARG A 123 -50.28 17.76 -8.60
CA ARG A 123 -49.44 16.57 -8.88
C ARG A 123 -47.96 16.88 -8.78
N PHE A 124 -47.54 18.06 -9.29
CA PHE A 124 -46.17 18.52 -9.16
C PHE A 124 -45.78 18.69 -7.69
N THR A 125 -46.63 19.35 -6.89
CA THR A 125 -46.41 19.58 -5.46
C THR A 125 -46.27 18.25 -4.70
N GLN A 126 -47.12 17.26 -4.98
CA GLN A 126 -47.03 15.94 -4.36
C GLN A 126 -45.71 15.21 -4.70
N LEU A 127 -45.24 15.27 -5.94
CA LEU A 127 -43.97 14.65 -6.35
C LEU A 127 -42.76 15.41 -5.81
N ALA A 128 -42.80 16.74 -5.79
CA ALA A 128 -41.78 17.57 -5.18
C ALA A 128 -41.63 17.26 -3.68
N LEU A 129 -42.75 17.14 -2.95
CA LEU A 129 -42.75 16.74 -1.55
C LEU A 129 -42.16 15.34 -1.35
N ARG A 130 -42.43 14.37 -2.24
CA ARG A 130 -41.78 13.04 -2.18
C ARG A 130 -40.27 13.13 -2.33
N ILE A 131 -39.76 13.98 -3.22
CA ILE A 131 -38.31 14.22 -3.36
C ILE A 131 -37.74 14.83 -2.08
N VAL A 132 -38.43 15.77 -1.45
CA VAL A 132 -38.01 16.35 -0.16
C VAL A 132 -37.97 15.27 0.94
N TYR A 133 -38.98 14.40 1.02
CA TYR A 133 -38.96 13.28 1.98
C TYR A 133 -37.82 12.31 1.73
N ILE A 134 -37.50 11.99 0.46
CA ILE A 134 -36.33 11.19 0.10
C ILE A 134 -35.05 11.92 0.54
N ALA A 135 -34.92 13.23 0.31
CA ALA A 135 -33.74 13.99 0.69
C ALA A 135 -33.51 13.99 2.21
N VAL A 136 -34.57 14.14 3.02
CA VAL A 136 -34.48 14.03 4.49
C VAL A 136 -34.08 12.60 4.90
N GLY A 137 -34.65 11.58 4.24
CA GLY A 137 -34.27 10.18 4.45
C GLY A 137 -32.81 9.90 4.11
N VAL A 138 -32.31 10.44 2.99
CA VAL A 138 -30.90 10.35 2.56
C VAL A 138 -29.97 11.01 3.57
N PHE A 139 -30.33 12.20 4.05
CA PHE A 139 -29.53 12.90 5.06
C PHE A 139 -29.40 12.06 6.33
N ALA A 140 -30.51 11.51 6.83
CA ALA A 140 -30.50 10.64 8.00
C ALA A 140 -29.73 9.34 7.75
N ALA A 141 -29.96 8.68 6.62
CA ALA A 141 -29.29 7.42 6.26
C ALA A 141 -27.78 7.62 6.08
N GLY A 142 -27.35 8.65 5.37
CA GLY A 142 -25.93 8.96 5.18
C GLY A 142 -25.23 9.32 6.49
N TRP A 143 -25.90 10.07 7.38
CA TRP A 143 -25.36 10.34 8.71
C TRP A 143 -25.18 9.07 9.53
N ILE A 144 -26.19 8.19 9.56
CA ILE A 144 -26.17 6.93 10.31
C ILE A 144 -25.11 5.98 9.73
N GLU A 145 -25.04 5.85 8.41
CA GLU A 145 -24.04 5.05 7.70
C GLU A 145 -22.63 5.44 8.14
N VAL A 146 -22.26 6.71 7.92
CA VAL A 146 -20.90 7.19 8.15
C VAL A 146 -20.57 7.14 9.64
N SER A 147 -21.49 7.56 10.51
CA SER A 147 -21.26 7.57 11.95
C SER A 147 -21.07 6.17 12.53
N CYS A 148 -21.92 5.20 12.15
CA CYS A 148 -21.83 3.83 12.67
C CYS A 148 -20.53 3.14 12.23
N TRP A 149 -20.16 3.28 10.96
CA TRP A 149 -18.94 2.67 10.42
C TRP A 149 -17.66 3.30 10.98
N ILE A 150 -17.57 4.63 11.03
CA ILE A 150 -16.41 5.31 11.61
C ILE A 150 -16.27 4.98 13.10
N PHE A 151 -17.35 5.07 13.87
CA PHE A 151 -17.29 4.80 15.31
C PHE A 151 -16.88 3.36 15.63
N THR A 152 -17.38 2.39 14.87
CA THR A 152 -17.02 0.98 15.03
C THR A 152 -15.57 0.71 14.63
N GLY A 153 -15.08 1.34 13.55
CA GLY A 153 -13.68 1.25 13.13
C GLY A 153 -12.72 1.82 14.19
N GLU A 154 -12.99 3.02 14.70
CA GLU A 154 -12.16 3.65 15.75
C GLU A 154 -12.06 2.80 17.01
N ARG A 155 -13.19 2.24 17.48
CA ARG A 155 -13.22 1.38 18.68
C ARG A 155 -12.35 0.14 18.52
N GLN A 156 -12.52 -0.59 17.42
CA GLN A 156 -11.76 -1.80 17.14
C GLN A 156 -10.26 -1.50 16.95
N THR A 157 -9.94 -0.47 16.16
CA THR A 157 -8.55 -0.05 15.93
C THR A 157 -7.88 0.39 17.24
N ALA A 158 -8.59 1.09 18.14
CA ALA A 158 -8.04 1.48 19.44
C ALA A 158 -7.65 0.26 20.29
N VAL A 159 -8.48 -0.79 20.32
CA VAL A 159 -8.19 -2.05 21.02
C VAL A 159 -6.99 -2.76 20.39
N ILE A 160 -6.94 -2.86 19.06
CA ILE A 160 -5.83 -3.47 18.33
C ILE A 160 -4.53 -2.72 18.61
N ARG A 161 -4.54 -1.38 18.53
CA ARG A 161 -3.39 -0.53 18.80
C ARG A 161 -2.89 -0.69 20.24
N SER A 162 -3.79 -0.74 21.22
CA SER A 162 -3.43 -0.94 22.62
C SER A 162 -2.75 -2.29 22.85
N LYS A 163 -3.35 -3.38 22.34
CA LYS A 163 -2.77 -4.74 22.46
C LYS A 163 -1.43 -4.84 21.76
N TYR A 164 -1.31 -4.23 20.58
CA TYR A 164 -0.06 -4.23 19.84
C TYR A 164 1.06 -3.52 20.62
N VAL A 165 0.79 -2.34 21.16
CA VAL A 165 1.78 -1.59 21.96
C VAL A 165 2.15 -2.36 23.22
N GLU A 166 1.18 -2.98 23.90
CA GLU A 166 1.43 -3.84 25.06
C GLU A 166 2.36 -5.01 24.70
N VAL A 167 2.08 -5.71 23.59
CA VAL A 167 2.92 -6.80 23.09
C VAL A 167 4.31 -6.32 22.71
N LEU A 168 4.41 -5.19 22.00
CA LEU A 168 5.67 -4.62 21.56
C LEU A 168 6.56 -4.24 22.75
N LEU A 169 6.00 -3.59 23.78
CA LEU A 169 6.74 -3.21 24.99
C LEU A 169 7.20 -4.40 25.83
N ASN A 170 6.55 -5.55 25.69
CA ASN A 170 6.90 -6.80 26.36
C ASN A 170 7.85 -7.69 25.54
N GLN A 171 8.34 -7.25 24.38
CA GLN A 171 9.32 -8.00 23.60
C GLN A 171 10.72 -7.96 24.24
N ASP A 172 11.46 -9.04 24.04
CA ASP A 172 12.85 -9.14 24.49
C ASP A 172 13.78 -8.20 23.70
N MET A 173 14.92 -7.83 24.30
CA MET A 173 15.87 -6.91 23.67
C MET A 173 16.43 -7.45 22.34
N SER A 174 16.52 -8.78 22.21
CA SER A 174 16.92 -9.46 20.96
C SER A 174 16.00 -9.15 19.78
N PHE A 175 14.70 -8.95 20.02
CA PHE A 175 13.75 -8.53 18.98
C PHE A 175 14.11 -7.15 18.44
N PHE A 176 14.43 -6.20 19.32
CA PHE A 176 14.78 -4.84 18.93
C PHE A 176 16.16 -4.75 18.26
N ASP A 177 17.11 -5.63 18.61
CA ASP A 177 18.40 -5.69 17.93
C ASP A 177 18.31 -6.26 16.51
N THR A 178 17.45 -7.25 16.30
CA THR A 178 17.28 -7.92 15.00
C THR A 178 16.36 -7.11 14.08
N TYR A 179 15.23 -6.62 14.60
CA TYR A 179 14.21 -5.96 13.79
C TYR A 179 14.18 -4.43 14.01
N GLY A 180 14.49 -3.94 15.21
CA GLY A 180 14.30 -2.54 15.61
C GLY A 180 15.33 -1.56 15.05
N ASN A 181 16.50 -2.04 14.60
CA ASN A 181 17.59 -1.19 14.13
C ASN A 181 17.27 -0.44 12.82
N ASN A 182 16.18 -0.78 12.14
CA ASN A 182 15.81 -0.19 10.86
C ASN A 182 14.90 1.05 10.97
N GLY A 183 14.44 1.45 12.17
CA GLY A 183 13.44 2.54 12.32
C GLY A 183 12.07 2.26 11.67
N ASP A 184 11.98 1.14 10.96
CA ASP A 184 10.91 0.78 10.05
C ASP A 184 9.71 0.22 10.81
N ILE A 185 9.92 -0.59 11.86
CA ILE A 185 8.82 -1.22 12.62
C ILE A 185 7.82 -0.18 13.13
N VAL A 186 8.28 0.90 13.77
CA VAL A 186 7.36 1.89 14.37
C VAL A 186 6.59 2.64 13.27
N SER A 187 7.25 3.01 12.18
CA SER A 187 6.63 3.68 11.03
C SER A 187 5.63 2.75 10.32
N GLN A 188 6.04 1.52 10.06
CA GLN A 188 5.26 0.47 9.43
C GLN A 188 4.02 0.12 10.25
N VAL A 189 4.13 0.07 11.58
CA VAL A 189 3.00 -0.16 12.48
C VAL A 189 1.99 0.97 12.41
N LEU A 190 2.46 2.23 12.46
CA LEU A 190 1.55 3.37 12.34
C LEU A 190 0.81 3.33 10.99
N SER A 191 1.52 2.99 9.92
CA SER A 191 0.92 2.82 8.58
C SER A 191 -0.08 1.66 8.54
N ASP A 192 0.29 0.48 9.02
CA ASP A 192 -0.54 -0.73 9.01
C ASP A 192 -1.81 -0.54 9.87
N VAL A 193 -1.70 0.10 11.03
CA VAL A 193 -2.86 0.41 11.88
C VAL A 193 -3.82 1.37 11.17
N LEU A 194 -3.31 2.37 10.44
CA LEU A 194 -4.16 3.28 9.65
C LEU A 194 -4.85 2.57 8.47
N LEU A 195 -4.16 1.65 7.80
CA LEU A 195 -4.75 0.82 6.74
C LEU A 195 -5.87 -0.06 7.29
N ILE A 196 -5.66 -0.71 8.43
CA ILE A 196 -6.68 -1.52 9.13
C ILE A 196 -7.87 -0.63 9.54
N GLN A 197 -7.61 0.56 10.10
CA GLN A 197 -8.65 1.51 10.48
C GLN A 197 -9.50 1.92 9.28
N SER A 198 -8.87 2.29 8.16
CA SER A 198 -9.59 2.65 6.94
C SER A 198 -10.44 1.49 6.42
N ALA A 199 -9.89 0.27 6.44
CA ALA A 199 -10.59 -0.94 6.02
C ALA A 199 -11.79 -1.27 6.92
N LEU A 200 -11.66 -1.15 8.25
CA LEU A 200 -12.73 -1.42 9.22
C LEU A 200 -13.79 -0.32 9.32
N SER A 201 -13.47 0.90 8.90
CA SER A 201 -14.37 2.06 8.97
C SER A 201 -15.06 2.35 7.64
N GLU A 202 -14.54 3.32 6.89
CA GLU A 202 -15.20 3.93 5.74
C GLU A 202 -15.37 2.96 4.57
N LYS A 203 -14.38 2.11 4.30
CA LYS A 203 -14.33 1.32 3.06
C LYS A 203 -15.43 0.27 2.95
N VAL A 204 -15.82 -0.37 4.06
CA VAL A 204 -16.91 -1.37 4.05
C VAL A 204 -18.27 -0.71 3.86
N GLY A 205 -18.52 0.40 4.57
CA GLY A 205 -19.74 1.19 4.39
C GLY A 205 -19.89 1.65 2.94
N ASN A 206 -18.83 2.28 2.40
CA ASN A 206 -18.79 2.70 1.01
C ASN A 206 -18.96 1.54 0.03
N TYR A 207 -18.40 0.36 0.30
CA TYR A 207 -18.58 -0.82 -0.56
C TYR A 207 -20.06 -1.24 -0.63
N ILE A 208 -20.73 -1.33 0.52
CA ILE A 208 -22.16 -1.69 0.61
C ILE A 208 -23.02 -0.64 -0.08
N HIS A 209 -22.76 0.65 0.18
CA HIS A 209 -23.41 1.78 -0.49
C HIS A 209 -23.29 1.66 -2.02
N ASN A 210 -22.07 1.48 -2.52
CA ASN A 210 -21.80 1.42 -3.94
C ASN A 210 -22.39 0.18 -4.63
N MET A 211 -22.42 -0.97 -3.95
CA MET A 211 -23.13 -2.16 -4.41
C MET A 211 -24.65 -1.96 -4.43
N ALA A 212 -25.21 -1.26 -3.44
CA ALA A 212 -26.62 -0.91 -3.43
C ALA A 212 -26.98 0.05 -4.59
N THR A 213 -26.10 1.01 -4.90
CA THR A 213 -26.22 1.88 -6.08
C THR A 213 -26.14 1.09 -7.39
N PHE A 214 -25.24 0.10 -7.47
CA PHE A 214 -25.10 -0.78 -8.63
C PHE A 214 -26.38 -1.58 -8.89
N PHE A 215 -26.82 -2.38 -7.93
CA PHE A 215 -28.02 -3.20 -8.10
C PHE A 215 -29.29 -2.33 -8.23
N GLY A 216 -29.41 -1.27 -7.43
CA GLY A 216 -30.52 -0.32 -7.52
C GLY A 216 -30.59 0.35 -8.89
N GLY A 217 -29.44 0.79 -9.42
CA GLY A 217 -29.30 1.42 -10.74
C GLY A 217 -29.75 0.52 -11.88
N ILE A 218 -29.31 -0.75 -11.86
CA ILE A 218 -29.74 -1.75 -12.83
C ILE A 218 -31.25 -1.97 -12.74
N VAL A 219 -31.78 -2.25 -11.54
CA VAL A 219 -33.20 -2.56 -11.35
C VAL A 219 -34.08 -1.40 -11.81
N ILE A 220 -33.81 -0.17 -11.38
CA ILE A 220 -34.60 1.01 -11.78
C ILE A 220 -34.44 1.30 -13.28
N GLY A 221 -33.25 1.06 -13.85
CA GLY A 221 -33.01 1.18 -15.28
C GLY A 221 -33.91 0.25 -16.10
N PHE A 222 -33.96 -1.03 -15.71
CA PHE A 222 -34.81 -2.03 -16.37
C PHE A 222 -36.30 -1.79 -16.16
N VAL A 223 -36.72 -1.33 -14.97
CA VAL A 223 -38.12 -1.01 -14.65
C VAL A 223 -38.63 0.16 -15.50
N ASN A 224 -37.81 1.18 -15.73
CA ASN A 224 -38.22 2.35 -16.50
C ASN A 224 -38.17 2.10 -18.02
N CYS A 225 -37.05 1.61 -18.54
CA CYS A 225 -36.92 1.33 -19.96
C CYS A 225 -35.87 0.25 -20.24
N TRP A 226 -36.31 -1.02 -20.25
CA TRP A 226 -35.44 -2.16 -20.50
C TRP A 226 -34.64 -2.10 -21.81
N GLN A 227 -35.19 -1.47 -22.85
CA GLN A 227 -34.54 -1.35 -24.17
C GLN A 227 -33.31 -0.44 -24.11
N ILE A 228 -33.42 0.72 -23.46
CA ILE A 228 -32.31 1.66 -23.27
C ILE A 228 -31.29 1.10 -22.28
N ALA A 229 -31.77 0.43 -21.22
CA ALA A 229 -30.89 -0.22 -20.25
C ALA A 229 -30.00 -1.30 -20.91
N LEU A 230 -30.56 -2.14 -21.79
CA LEU A 230 -29.80 -3.14 -22.55
C LEU A 230 -28.77 -2.52 -23.49
N ILE A 231 -29.13 -1.45 -24.21
CA ILE A 231 -28.18 -0.74 -25.09
C ILE A 231 -27.03 -0.17 -24.26
N THR A 232 -27.33 0.42 -23.11
CA THR A 232 -26.33 0.98 -22.20
C THR A 232 -25.39 -0.11 -21.70
N LEU A 233 -25.95 -1.24 -21.22
CA LEU A 233 -25.18 -2.39 -20.78
C LEU A 233 -24.35 -3.01 -21.90
N ALA A 234 -24.85 -3.05 -23.13
CA ALA A 234 -24.12 -3.57 -24.29
C ALA A 234 -22.95 -2.66 -24.69
N THR A 235 -23.09 -1.33 -24.58
CA THR A 235 -22.00 -0.37 -24.88
C THR A 235 -20.95 -0.29 -23.78
N GLY A 236 -21.29 -0.64 -22.53
CA GLY A 236 -20.40 -0.57 -21.37
C GLY A 236 -19.07 -1.33 -21.56
N PRO A 237 -19.08 -2.63 -21.90
CA PRO A 237 -17.87 -3.41 -22.13
C PRO A 237 -16.93 -2.82 -23.18
N PHE A 238 -17.44 -2.18 -24.23
CA PHE A 238 -16.60 -1.53 -25.25
C PHE A 238 -15.88 -0.31 -24.69
N ILE A 239 -16.56 0.51 -23.87
CA ILE A 239 -15.96 1.66 -23.19
C ILE A 239 -14.90 1.19 -22.19
N VAL A 240 -15.21 0.14 -21.41
CA VAL A 240 -14.28 -0.45 -20.45
C VAL A 240 -13.06 -1.06 -21.15
N ALA A 241 -13.26 -1.76 -22.27
CA ALA A 241 -12.15 -2.31 -23.05
C ALA A 241 -11.24 -1.20 -23.62
N ALA A 242 -11.82 -0.12 -24.15
CA ALA A 242 -11.05 1.02 -24.64
C ALA A 242 -10.22 1.68 -23.54
N GLY A 243 -10.81 1.92 -22.37
CA GLY A 243 -10.10 2.46 -21.20
C GLY A 243 -9.05 1.49 -20.66
N GLY A 244 -9.35 0.19 -20.60
CA GLY A 244 -8.46 -0.86 -20.14
C GLY A 244 -7.21 -1.00 -21.01
N ILE A 245 -7.37 -0.98 -22.34
CA ILE A 245 -6.25 -0.98 -23.29
C ILE A 245 -5.35 0.23 -23.04
N SER A 246 -5.93 1.44 -22.94
CA SER A 246 -5.16 2.64 -22.62
C SER A 246 -4.42 2.52 -21.30
N ASN A 247 -5.02 1.92 -20.28
CA ASN A 247 -4.42 1.78 -18.95
C ASN A 247 -3.25 0.78 -18.96
N ILE A 248 -3.34 -0.31 -19.74
CA ILE A 248 -2.22 -1.26 -19.93
C ILE A 248 -1.01 -0.57 -20.57
N PHE A 249 -1.24 0.23 -21.61
CA PHE A 249 -0.16 1.01 -22.23
C PHE A 249 0.43 2.04 -21.27
N LEU A 250 -0.43 2.70 -20.48
CA LEU A 250 0.00 3.67 -19.48
C LEU A 250 0.88 3.00 -18.41
N HIS A 251 0.49 1.84 -17.90
CA HIS A 251 1.24 1.10 -16.88
C HIS A 251 2.64 0.70 -17.37
N ARG A 252 2.74 0.11 -18.56
CA ARG A 252 4.04 -0.27 -19.14
C ARG A 252 4.97 0.93 -19.32
N LEU A 253 4.41 2.07 -19.72
CA LEU A 253 5.21 3.28 -19.90
C LEU A 253 5.55 3.95 -18.56
N ALA A 254 4.72 3.77 -17.55
CA ALA A 254 4.96 4.19 -16.17
C ALA A 254 6.15 3.42 -15.54
N GLU A 255 6.28 2.12 -15.83
CA GLU A 255 7.47 1.35 -15.45
C GLU A 255 8.72 1.90 -16.14
N SER A 256 8.68 2.10 -17.46
CA SER A 256 9.84 2.62 -18.20
C SER A 256 10.29 4.03 -17.77
N ILE A 257 9.35 4.92 -17.39
CA ILE A 257 9.71 6.24 -16.86
C ILE A 257 10.30 6.12 -15.45
N GLN A 258 9.84 5.16 -14.64
CA GLN A 258 10.39 4.91 -13.31
C GLN A 258 11.83 4.41 -13.39
N ASP A 259 12.14 3.51 -14.32
CA ASP A 259 13.51 3.04 -14.58
C ASP A 259 14.43 4.18 -15.02
N ALA A 260 13.98 5.00 -15.98
CA ALA A 260 14.73 6.18 -16.43
C ALA A 260 14.94 7.22 -15.32
N TYR A 261 13.99 7.32 -14.40
CA TYR A 261 14.10 8.22 -13.24
C TYR A 261 15.07 7.67 -12.19
N ALA A 262 15.10 6.35 -11.99
CA ALA A 262 16.04 5.70 -11.07
C ALA A 262 17.50 5.92 -11.50
N GLU A 263 17.79 5.87 -12.80
CA GLU A 263 19.12 6.20 -13.33
C GLU A 263 19.52 7.65 -13.00
N ALA A 264 18.63 8.61 -13.26
CA ALA A 264 18.88 10.01 -12.94
C ALA A 264 19.05 10.24 -11.42
N ALA A 265 18.23 9.57 -10.61
CA ALA A 265 18.31 9.62 -9.15
C ALA A 265 19.65 9.08 -8.63
N SER A 266 20.14 7.98 -9.19
CA SER A 266 21.46 7.40 -8.85
C SER A 266 22.60 8.40 -9.10
N ILE A 267 22.58 9.12 -10.23
CA ILE A 267 23.58 10.16 -10.53
C ILE A 267 23.52 11.30 -9.50
N ALA A 268 22.32 11.75 -9.15
CA ALA A 268 22.14 12.78 -8.12
C ALA A 268 22.61 12.30 -6.74
N GLU A 269 22.29 11.06 -6.37
CA GLU A 269 22.70 10.45 -5.11
C GLU A 269 24.23 10.35 -5.01
N GLN A 270 24.92 9.90 -6.06
CA GLN A 270 26.38 9.87 -6.11
C GLN A 270 26.98 11.26 -5.94
N ALA A 271 26.44 12.28 -6.63
CA ALA A 271 26.93 13.65 -6.53
C ALA A 271 26.77 14.23 -5.12
N VAL A 272 25.65 13.95 -4.45
CA VAL A 272 25.38 14.40 -3.08
C VAL A 272 26.23 13.64 -2.05
N SER A 273 26.35 12.32 -2.21
CA SER A 273 27.15 11.47 -1.33
C SER A 273 28.64 11.85 -1.36
N TYR A 274 29.17 12.16 -2.55
CA TYR A 274 30.56 12.57 -2.76
C TYR A 274 30.75 14.09 -2.95
N ILE A 275 29.90 14.91 -2.33
CA ILE A 275 29.90 16.37 -2.53
C ILE A 275 31.25 17.04 -2.22
N LYS A 276 31.98 16.56 -1.20
CA LYS A 276 33.31 17.07 -0.85
C LYS A 276 34.33 16.82 -1.97
N THR A 277 34.27 15.65 -2.60
CA THR A 277 35.13 15.28 -3.73
C THR A 277 34.78 16.12 -4.95
N LEU A 278 33.48 16.27 -5.23
CA LEU A 278 32.99 17.10 -6.34
C LEU A 278 33.53 18.54 -6.25
N TYR A 279 33.46 19.16 -5.06
CA TYR A 279 34.01 20.50 -4.81
C TYR A 279 35.53 20.54 -4.88
N ALA A 280 36.23 19.54 -4.34
CA ALA A 280 37.69 19.49 -4.36
C ALA A 280 38.25 19.46 -5.80
N PHE A 281 37.52 18.85 -6.73
CA PHE A 281 37.88 18.78 -8.16
C PHE A 281 37.17 19.83 -9.03
N THR A 282 36.33 20.72 -8.46
CA THR A 282 35.58 21.76 -9.21
C THR A 282 34.77 21.19 -10.39
N ASN A 283 34.11 20.04 -10.18
CA ASN A 283 33.41 19.26 -11.22
C ASN A 283 31.88 19.42 -11.19
N GLU A 284 31.35 20.49 -10.59
CA GLU A 284 29.91 20.70 -10.43
C GLU A 284 29.17 20.80 -11.77
N THR A 285 29.79 21.45 -12.75
CA THR A 285 29.24 21.61 -14.10
C THR A 285 29.08 20.27 -14.81
N LEU A 286 30.06 19.36 -14.65
CA LEU A 286 30.00 18.02 -15.22
C LEU A 286 28.87 17.20 -14.61
N ALA A 287 28.76 17.19 -13.27
CA ALA A 287 27.67 16.49 -12.59
C ALA A 287 26.29 17.04 -12.99
N LYS A 288 26.16 18.36 -13.12
CA LYS A 288 24.93 19.00 -13.61
C LYS A 288 24.60 18.57 -15.04
N TYR A 289 25.59 18.49 -15.93
CA TYR A 289 25.40 18.07 -17.31
C TYR A 289 25.00 16.58 -17.41
N SER A 290 25.66 15.70 -16.67
CA SER A 290 25.32 14.28 -16.61
C SER A 290 23.90 14.06 -16.12
N TYR A 291 23.49 14.75 -15.05
CA TYR A 291 22.12 14.69 -14.55
C TYR A 291 21.10 15.22 -15.58
N ALA A 292 21.38 16.36 -16.20
CA ALA A 292 20.51 16.93 -17.23
C ALA A 292 20.37 16.02 -18.47
N THR A 293 21.43 15.30 -18.82
CA THR A 293 21.44 14.35 -19.95
C THR A 293 20.58 13.13 -19.64
N SER A 294 20.73 12.54 -18.45
CA SER A 294 19.89 11.41 -18.00
C SER A 294 18.41 11.80 -17.92
N LEU A 295 18.10 13.04 -17.51
CA LEU A 295 16.73 13.56 -17.49
C LEU A 295 16.06 13.64 -18.86
N GLN A 296 16.81 13.68 -19.97
CA GLN A 296 16.21 13.72 -21.31
C GLN A 296 15.39 12.46 -21.62
N ALA A 297 15.81 11.29 -21.12
CA ALA A 297 15.06 10.06 -21.25
C ALA A 297 13.73 10.17 -20.49
N THR A 298 13.79 10.60 -19.23
CA THR A 298 12.59 10.86 -18.40
C THR A 298 11.62 11.81 -19.10
N LEU A 299 12.10 12.92 -19.68
CA LEU A 299 11.27 13.87 -20.41
C LEU A 299 10.59 13.24 -21.63
N ARG A 300 11.31 12.43 -22.41
CA ARG A 300 10.75 11.74 -23.59
C ARG A 300 9.64 10.76 -23.19
N TYR A 301 9.87 9.95 -22.17
CA TYR A 301 8.84 9.05 -21.65
C TYR A 301 7.66 9.81 -21.05
N GLY A 302 7.90 10.90 -20.33
CA GLY A 302 6.85 11.77 -19.79
C GLY A 302 5.98 12.43 -20.86
N ILE A 303 6.56 12.84 -22.00
CA ILE A 303 5.76 13.35 -23.13
C ILE A 303 4.90 12.22 -23.72
N LEU A 304 5.47 11.04 -23.90
CA LEU A 304 4.75 9.90 -24.46
C LEU A 304 3.63 9.40 -23.52
N ILE A 305 3.86 9.39 -22.20
CA ILE A 305 2.85 9.02 -21.19
C ILE A 305 1.69 10.01 -21.23
N SER A 306 1.99 11.30 -21.33
CA SER A 306 0.99 12.36 -21.41
C SER A 306 0.15 12.25 -22.69
N LEU A 307 0.78 11.87 -23.80
CA LEU A 307 0.11 11.66 -25.09
C LEU A 307 -0.79 10.43 -25.07
N VAL A 308 -0.31 9.29 -24.54
CA VAL A 308 -1.10 8.06 -24.37
C VAL A 308 -2.28 8.31 -23.43
N GLN A 309 -2.04 8.95 -22.29
CA GLN A 309 -3.09 9.32 -21.34
C GLN A 309 -4.13 10.25 -21.96
N GLY A 310 -3.69 11.30 -22.67
CA GLY A 310 -4.58 12.26 -23.31
C GLY A 310 -5.43 11.64 -24.41
N LEU A 311 -4.83 10.87 -25.33
CA LEU A 311 -5.55 10.17 -26.39
C LEU A 311 -6.47 9.08 -25.84
N GLY A 312 -6.02 8.32 -24.85
CA GLY A 312 -6.79 7.25 -24.22
C GLY A 312 -8.03 7.76 -23.49
N LEU A 313 -7.88 8.81 -22.67
CA LEU A 313 -9.00 9.47 -22.01
C LEU A 313 -9.95 10.09 -23.04
N GLY A 314 -9.42 10.81 -24.04
CA GLY A 314 -10.21 11.42 -25.10
C GLY A 314 -11.03 10.40 -25.88
N PHE A 315 -10.43 9.27 -26.26
CA PHE A 315 -11.12 8.18 -26.97
C PHE A 315 -12.20 7.53 -26.10
N THR A 316 -11.92 7.28 -24.82
CA THR A 316 -12.88 6.68 -23.88
C THR A 316 -14.08 7.59 -23.64
N TYR A 317 -13.86 8.89 -23.38
CA TYR A 317 -14.95 9.87 -23.24
C TYR A 317 -15.71 10.08 -24.55
N GLY A 318 -15.01 10.08 -25.69
CA GLY A 318 -15.62 10.15 -27.01
C GLY A 318 -16.60 9.00 -27.24
N LEU A 319 -16.20 7.76 -26.95
CA LEU A 319 -17.06 6.57 -27.03
C LEU A 319 -18.27 6.68 -26.09
N ALA A 320 -18.09 7.20 -24.87
CA ALA A 320 -19.18 7.40 -23.92
C ALA A 320 -20.22 8.41 -24.45
N ILE A 321 -19.77 9.54 -25.01
CA ILE A 321 -20.67 10.54 -25.62
C ILE A 321 -21.37 9.98 -26.86
N CYS A 322 -20.65 9.24 -27.72
CA CYS A 322 -21.25 8.57 -28.88
C CYS A 322 -22.30 7.53 -28.47
N SER A 323 -22.06 6.79 -27.39
CA SER A 323 -23.03 5.85 -26.80
C SER A 323 -24.29 6.58 -26.31
N CYS A 324 -24.12 7.69 -25.59
CA CYS A 324 -25.23 8.55 -25.16
C CYS A 324 -26.03 9.08 -26.37
N ALA A 325 -25.36 9.53 -27.42
CA ALA A 325 -26.01 9.98 -28.66
C ALA A 325 -26.82 8.85 -29.32
N LEU A 326 -26.28 7.63 -29.39
CA LEU A 326 -26.98 6.45 -29.90
C LEU A 326 -28.23 6.13 -29.06
N GLN A 327 -28.11 6.15 -27.73
CA GLN A 327 -29.22 5.88 -26.81
C GLN A 327 -30.33 6.93 -26.93
N LEU A 328 -30.00 8.21 -27.06
CA LEU A 328 -30.97 9.27 -27.29
C LEU A 328 -31.61 9.17 -28.69
N TRP A 329 -30.85 8.76 -29.71
CA TRP A 329 -31.36 8.52 -31.06
C TRP A 329 -32.36 7.36 -31.08
N VAL A 330 -32.04 6.22 -30.44
CA VAL A 330 -32.99 5.11 -30.26
C VAL A 330 -34.16 5.55 -29.40
N GLY A 331 -33.90 6.27 -28.31
CA GLY A 331 -34.92 6.83 -27.41
C GLY A 331 -35.95 7.68 -28.15
N ARG A 332 -35.52 8.50 -29.12
CA ARG A 332 -36.43 9.26 -29.99
C ARG A 332 -37.42 8.33 -30.71
N PHE A 333 -36.97 7.22 -31.28
CA PHE A 333 -37.87 6.26 -31.94
C PHE A 333 -38.84 5.61 -30.95
N LEU A 334 -38.40 5.28 -29.74
CA LEU A 334 -39.29 4.74 -28.69
C LEU A 334 -40.40 5.73 -28.31
N VAL A 335 -40.06 7.02 -28.21
CA VAL A 335 -41.04 8.07 -27.92
C VAL A 335 -42.02 8.25 -29.09
N MET A 336 -41.53 8.25 -30.34
CA MET A 336 -42.40 8.40 -31.52
C MET A 336 -43.40 7.25 -31.66
N HIS A 337 -43.01 6.03 -31.31
CA HIS A 337 -43.88 4.85 -31.30
C HIS A 337 -44.71 4.69 -30.01
N GLN A 338 -44.70 5.68 -29.11
CA GLN A 338 -45.41 5.66 -27.82
C GLN A 338 -45.08 4.44 -26.94
N LYS A 339 -43.85 3.93 -27.02
CA LYS A 339 -43.39 2.78 -26.22
C LYS A 339 -42.75 3.18 -24.88
N ALA A 340 -42.24 4.41 -24.78
CA ALA A 340 -41.66 4.95 -23.56
C ALA A 340 -41.77 6.48 -23.53
N HIS A 341 -41.74 7.07 -22.33
CA HIS A 341 -41.71 8.51 -22.16
C HIS A 341 -40.28 9.06 -22.12
N GLY A 342 -40.10 10.33 -22.50
CA GLY A 342 -38.78 10.98 -22.50
C GLY A 342 -38.11 10.99 -21.12
N GLY A 343 -38.88 11.19 -20.04
CA GLY A 343 -38.38 11.07 -18.68
C GLY A 343 -37.87 9.66 -18.36
N GLU A 344 -38.62 8.62 -18.73
CA GLU A 344 -38.27 7.21 -18.48
C GLU A 344 -36.97 6.82 -19.19
N ILE A 345 -36.75 7.33 -20.41
CA ILE A 345 -35.51 7.12 -21.17
C ILE A 345 -34.31 7.76 -20.47
N ILE A 346 -34.44 9.04 -20.06
CA ILE A 346 -33.38 9.78 -19.37
C ILE A 346 -33.04 9.09 -18.04
N THR A 347 -34.05 8.66 -17.28
CA THR A 347 -33.83 7.93 -16.03
C THR A 347 -33.16 6.58 -16.26
N ALA A 348 -33.61 5.81 -17.26
CA ALA A 348 -32.98 4.52 -17.54
C ALA A 348 -31.51 4.69 -17.94
N LEU A 349 -31.20 5.71 -18.74
CA LEU A 349 -29.84 6.07 -19.12
C LEU A 349 -28.98 6.40 -17.89
N PHE A 350 -29.38 7.38 -17.08
CA PHE A 350 -28.59 7.79 -15.93
C PHE A 350 -28.51 6.69 -14.87
N ALA A 351 -29.59 5.96 -14.59
CA ALA A 351 -29.58 4.89 -13.59
C ALA A 351 -28.54 3.79 -13.91
N VAL A 352 -28.41 3.39 -15.17
CA VAL A 352 -27.40 2.39 -15.57
C VAL A 352 -25.98 2.97 -15.54
N ILE A 353 -25.79 4.24 -15.93
CA ILE A 353 -24.49 4.92 -15.80
C ILE A 353 -24.04 5.01 -14.33
N LEU A 354 -24.93 5.45 -13.44
CA LEU A 354 -24.65 5.51 -12.00
C LEU A 354 -24.37 4.13 -11.41
N SER A 355 -25.04 3.10 -11.89
CA SER A 355 -24.73 1.72 -11.53
C SER A 355 -23.28 1.37 -11.89
N GLY A 356 -22.84 1.65 -13.14
CA GLY A 356 -21.46 1.41 -13.56
C GLY A 356 -20.43 2.16 -12.72
N LEU A 357 -20.71 3.41 -12.36
CA LEU A 357 -19.87 4.19 -11.45
C LEU A 357 -19.82 3.58 -10.04
N GLY A 358 -20.96 3.13 -9.52
CA GLY A 358 -21.04 2.40 -8.26
C GLY A 358 -20.18 1.13 -8.27
N LEU A 359 -20.26 0.32 -9.32
CA LEU A 359 -19.42 -0.88 -9.45
C LEU A 359 -17.92 -0.55 -9.44
N ASN A 360 -17.51 0.50 -10.17
CA ASN A 360 -16.12 0.94 -10.20
C ASN A 360 -15.63 1.37 -8.81
N GLN A 361 -16.42 2.20 -8.11
CA GLN A 361 -16.07 2.64 -6.75
C GLN A 361 -16.07 1.48 -5.75
N ALA A 362 -16.98 0.52 -5.88
CA ALA A 362 -16.97 -0.68 -5.05
C ALA A 362 -15.69 -1.52 -5.27
N ALA A 363 -15.22 -1.67 -6.51
CA ALA A 363 -13.96 -2.36 -6.79
C ALA A 363 -12.76 -1.66 -6.13
N THR A 364 -12.69 -0.33 -6.18
CA THR A 364 -11.65 0.44 -5.47
C THR A 364 -11.71 0.24 -3.96
N ASN A 365 -12.91 0.28 -3.35
CA ASN A 365 -13.07 0.03 -1.92
C ASN A 365 -12.70 -1.40 -1.54
N PHE A 366 -12.99 -2.39 -2.39
CA PHE A 366 -12.60 -3.78 -2.18
C PHE A 366 -11.08 -3.95 -2.18
N TYR A 367 -10.36 -3.29 -3.10
CA TYR A 367 -8.90 -3.29 -3.11
C TYR A 367 -8.32 -2.67 -1.84
N SER A 368 -8.85 -1.53 -1.38
CA SER A 368 -8.42 -0.93 -0.10
C SER A 368 -8.68 -1.85 1.09
N PHE A 369 -9.78 -2.60 1.07
CA PHE A 369 -10.10 -3.57 2.10
C PHE A 369 -9.08 -4.72 2.13
N ASP A 370 -8.66 -5.21 0.95
CA ASP A 370 -7.65 -6.27 0.84
C ASP A 370 -6.28 -5.83 1.36
N GLN A 371 -5.88 -4.58 1.08
CA GLN A 371 -4.68 -3.97 1.68
C GLN A 371 -4.77 -3.93 3.21
N GLY A 372 -5.94 -3.62 3.77
CA GLY A 372 -6.18 -3.68 5.22
C GLY A 372 -6.05 -5.09 5.80
N ARG A 373 -6.43 -6.14 5.06
CA ARG A 373 -6.26 -7.54 5.48
C ARG A 373 -4.80 -7.96 5.51
N ILE A 374 -4.01 -7.52 4.53
CA ILE A 374 -2.58 -7.77 4.48
C ILE A 374 -1.87 -7.07 5.65
N ALA A 375 -2.23 -5.82 5.94
CA ALA A 375 -1.72 -5.09 7.10
C ALA A 375 -2.11 -5.76 8.43
N ALA A 376 -3.36 -6.22 8.55
CA ALA A 376 -3.84 -6.94 9.74
C ALA A 376 -3.11 -8.26 9.97
N TYR A 377 -2.72 -8.97 8.90
CA TYR A 377 -1.95 -10.19 9.03
C TYR A 377 -0.60 -9.95 9.70
N ARG A 378 0.19 -8.99 9.21
CA ARG A 378 1.49 -8.64 9.80
C ARG A 378 1.35 -8.26 11.27
N LEU A 379 0.33 -7.48 11.58
CA LEU A 379 0.08 -7.03 12.95
C LEU A 379 -0.34 -8.19 13.86
N PHE A 380 -1.25 -9.07 13.41
CA PHE A 380 -1.69 -10.23 14.19
C PHE A 380 -0.62 -11.31 14.31
N GLU A 381 0.25 -11.49 13.31
CA GLU A 381 1.42 -12.35 13.38
C GLU A 381 2.39 -11.85 14.47
N MET A 382 2.65 -10.54 14.51
CA MET A 382 3.48 -9.96 15.57
C MET A 382 2.84 -10.12 16.96
N ILE A 383 1.52 -9.94 17.07
CA ILE A 383 0.80 -10.16 18.33
C ILE A 383 0.88 -11.63 18.76
N SER A 384 0.68 -12.57 17.84
CA SER A 384 0.66 -14.01 18.14
C SER A 384 2.03 -14.61 18.41
N ARG A 385 3.09 -14.05 17.79
CA ARG A 385 4.48 -14.45 18.03
C ARG A 385 5.00 -14.06 19.40
N SER A 386 4.35 -13.14 20.11
CA SER A 386 4.78 -12.74 21.45
C SER A 386 4.58 -13.86 22.47
N SER A 387 5.59 -14.72 22.57
CA SER A 387 5.69 -15.80 23.55
C SER A 387 6.51 -15.40 24.78
N SER A 388 7.00 -14.16 24.85
CA SER A 388 7.57 -13.56 26.07
C SER A 388 6.44 -13.33 27.08
N THR A 389 5.94 -14.44 27.61
CA THR A 389 5.45 -14.50 28.96
C THR A 389 6.52 -13.83 29.82
N VAL A 390 6.29 -12.58 30.19
CA VAL A 390 6.87 -12.03 31.40
C VAL A 390 6.43 -13.00 32.49
N ASN A 391 7.26 -14.02 32.74
CA ASN A 391 7.03 -15.01 33.77
C ASN A 391 7.09 -14.24 35.09
N GLN A 392 5.94 -13.71 35.51
CA GLN A 392 5.74 -13.21 36.86
C GLN A 392 5.91 -14.33 37.89
N ASP A 393 6.07 -15.58 37.45
CA ASP A 393 6.48 -16.76 38.20
C ASP A 393 7.95 -16.70 38.71
N GLY A 394 8.62 -15.55 38.61
CA GLY A 394 9.90 -15.31 39.25
C GLY A 394 9.78 -15.22 40.78
N ASN A 395 10.72 -15.85 41.50
CA ASN A 395 10.78 -15.72 42.96
C ASN A 395 11.13 -14.27 43.35
N ASN A 396 10.19 -13.59 44.03
CA ASN A 396 10.46 -12.30 44.67
C ASN A 396 11.27 -12.50 45.95
N LEU A 397 12.49 -11.97 45.95
CA LEU A 397 13.45 -12.18 47.02
C LEU A 397 13.41 -11.02 48.01
N SER A 398 13.22 -11.33 49.30
CA SER A 398 13.15 -10.30 50.35
C SER A 398 14.50 -9.68 50.73
N LEU A 399 15.62 -10.35 50.41
CA LEU A 399 16.97 -9.87 50.70
C LEU A 399 17.98 -10.37 49.66
N VAL A 400 18.71 -9.45 49.03
CA VAL A 400 19.78 -9.74 48.05
C VAL A 400 21.14 -9.42 48.66
N GLN A 401 22.05 -10.42 48.74
CA GLN A 401 23.39 -10.22 49.31
C GLN A 401 24.33 -9.45 48.36
N GLY A 402 24.12 -9.58 47.04
CA GLY A 402 24.88 -8.89 46.00
C GLY A 402 26.15 -9.61 45.53
N ASN A 403 26.27 -10.92 45.75
CA ASN A 403 27.31 -11.76 45.15
C ASN A 403 26.88 -12.17 43.74
N ILE A 404 27.69 -11.87 42.72
CA ILE A 404 27.39 -12.16 41.30
C ILE A 404 28.42 -13.14 40.76
N GLU A 405 27.99 -14.16 40.04
CA GLU A 405 28.87 -15.19 39.49
C GLU A 405 28.47 -15.57 38.05
N PHE A 406 29.43 -15.47 37.13
CA PHE A 406 29.33 -15.97 35.77
C PHE A 406 30.07 -17.30 35.69
N ARG A 407 29.39 -18.37 35.27
CA ARG A 407 29.95 -19.72 35.16
C ARG A 407 29.88 -20.22 33.73
N ASN A 408 31.05 -20.38 33.12
CA ASN A 408 31.21 -20.96 31.78
C ASN A 408 30.31 -20.31 30.72
N VAL A 409 30.20 -18.98 30.73
CA VAL A 409 29.21 -18.27 29.90
C VAL A 409 29.69 -18.14 28.46
N TYR A 410 28.87 -18.60 27.51
CA TYR A 410 29.00 -18.37 26.09
C TYR A 410 27.86 -17.48 25.61
N PHE A 411 28.15 -16.49 24.79
CA PHE A 411 27.16 -15.53 24.32
C PHE A 411 27.50 -14.97 22.94
N SER A 412 26.48 -14.92 22.09
CA SER A 412 26.45 -14.20 20.81
C SER A 412 25.16 -13.39 20.73
N TYR A 413 25.21 -12.18 20.14
CA TYR A 413 23.99 -11.44 19.84
C TYR A 413 23.22 -12.13 18.71
N LEU A 414 21.89 -12.18 18.80
CA LEU A 414 21.04 -12.84 17.80
C LEU A 414 21.11 -12.16 16.42
N SER A 415 21.41 -10.86 16.39
CA SER A 415 21.65 -10.11 15.14
C SER A 415 22.92 -10.54 14.42
N ARG A 416 23.87 -11.21 15.11
CA ARG A 416 25.15 -11.69 14.55
C ARG A 416 25.56 -13.02 15.22
N PRO A 417 24.84 -14.12 14.95
CA PRO A 417 25.04 -15.39 15.66
C PRO A 417 26.44 -15.98 15.41
N GLU A 418 27.00 -15.75 14.22
CA GLU A 418 28.31 -16.24 13.78
C GLU A 418 29.50 -15.66 14.57
N ILE A 419 29.31 -14.57 15.31
CA ILE A 419 30.39 -13.87 16.02
C ILE A 419 30.23 -14.08 17.53
N PRO A 420 30.94 -15.05 18.14
CA PRO A 420 30.91 -15.24 19.58
C PRO A 420 31.58 -14.06 20.30
N ILE A 421 30.86 -13.48 21.27
CA ILE A 421 31.33 -12.37 22.09
C ILE A 421 32.00 -12.86 23.37
N LEU A 422 31.38 -13.85 24.03
CA LEU A 422 31.93 -14.53 25.19
C LEU A 422 32.10 -16.02 24.87
N SER A 423 33.26 -16.58 25.23
CA SER A 423 33.63 -17.97 24.96
C SER A 423 34.16 -18.63 26.24
N GLY A 424 33.27 -19.18 27.07
CA GLY A 424 33.64 -19.83 28.33
C GLY A 424 34.08 -18.85 29.43
N PHE A 425 33.32 -17.77 29.61
CA PHE A 425 33.66 -16.70 30.55
C PHE A 425 33.35 -17.05 32.01
N TYR A 426 34.28 -16.73 32.92
CA TYR A 426 34.13 -16.88 34.38
C TYR A 426 34.45 -15.56 35.10
N LEU A 427 33.56 -15.13 35.99
CA LEU A 427 33.74 -13.93 36.81
C LEU A 427 33.01 -14.09 38.15
N THR A 428 33.65 -13.69 39.24
CA THR A 428 33.01 -13.61 40.56
C THR A 428 33.15 -12.20 41.11
N VAL A 429 32.02 -11.55 41.34
CA VAL A 429 31.95 -10.21 41.96
C VAL A 429 31.45 -10.39 43.40
N PRO A 430 32.32 -10.26 44.41
CA PRO A 430 31.91 -10.36 45.80
C PRO A 430 31.06 -9.16 46.22
N ALA A 431 30.10 -9.43 47.10
CA ALA A 431 29.17 -8.45 47.64
C ALA A 431 29.90 -7.24 48.23
N LYS A 432 29.33 -6.06 47.96
CA LYS A 432 29.82 -4.76 48.46
C LYS A 432 31.26 -4.41 48.02
N LYS A 433 31.81 -5.07 47.00
CA LYS A 433 33.08 -4.69 46.38
C LYS A 433 32.86 -4.14 44.97
N ALA A 434 33.73 -3.22 44.59
CA ALA A 434 33.81 -2.73 43.21
C ALA A 434 34.83 -3.56 42.43
N VAL A 435 34.44 -4.02 41.23
CA VAL A 435 35.31 -4.71 40.28
C VAL A 435 35.37 -3.89 39.01
N ALA A 436 36.56 -3.61 38.51
CA ALA A 436 36.79 -2.92 37.25
C ALA A 436 37.13 -3.91 36.14
N LEU A 437 36.39 -3.85 35.04
CA LEU A 437 36.63 -4.64 33.84
C LEU A 437 37.46 -3.83 32.83
N VAL A 438 38.69 -4.28 32.55
CA VAL A 438 39.60 -3.64 31.58
C VAL A 438 39.94 -4.60 30.45
N GLY A 439 40.11 -4.07 29.24
CA GLY A 439 40.40 -4.90 28.07
C GLY A 439 40.29 -4.13 26.75
N ARG A 440 40.78 -4.73 25.67
CA ARG A 440 40.77 -4.15 24.31
C ARG A 440 39.34 -3.90 23.81
N ASN A 441 39.15 -2.94 22.91
CA ASN A 441 37.84 -2.73 22.27
C ASN A 441 37.35 -4.04 21.61
N GLY A 442 36.05 -4.33 21.74
CA GLY A 442 35.46 -5.59 21.23
C GLY A 442 35.58 -6.82 22.13
N SER A 443 36.27 -6.75 23.27
CA SER A 443 36.44 -7.92 24.18
C SER A 443 35.20 -8.30 25.01
N GLY A 444 33.99 -7.91 24.61
CA GLY A 444 32.73 -8.26 25.30
C GLY A 444 32.43 -7.53 26.62
N LYS A 445 33.25 -6.55 27.05
CA LYS A 445 33.07 -5.83 28.34
C LYS A 445 31.68 -5.23 28.51
N SER A 446 31.17 -4.56 27.47
CA SER A 446 29.86 -3.91 27.50
C SER A 446 28.69 -4.90 27.45
N SER A 447 28.94 -6.16 27.08
CA SER A 447 27.92 -7.21 26.99
C SER A 447 27.68 -7.92 28.33
N ILE A 448 28.59 -7.76 29.30
CA ILE A 448 28.45 -8.36 30.65
C ILE A 448 27.28 -7.73 31.41
N ILE A 449 27.10 -6.40 31.30
CA ILE A 449 26.04 -5.69 32.03
C ILE A 449 24.64 -6.11 31.52
N PRO A 450 24.33 -6.09 30.21
CA PRO A 450 23.06 -6.58 29.69
C PRO A 450 22.74 -8.03 30.05
N LEU A 451 23.74 -8.92 30.09
CA LEU A 451 23.56 -10.30 30.57
C LEU A 451 23.25 -10.36 32.07
N MET A 452 23.83 -9.47 32.86
CA MET A 452 23.59 -9.36 34.30
C MET A 452 22.19 -8.79 34.62
N GLU A 453 21.74 -7.82 33.82
CA GLU A 453 20.41 -7.23 33.86
C GLU A 453 19.34 -8.12 33.20
N ARG A 454 19.77 -9.24 32.59
CA ARG A 454 18.95 -10.21 31.87
C ARG A 454 18.17 -9.59 30.69
N PHE A 455 18.77 -8.64 29.99
CA PHE A 455 18.29 -8.21 28.68
C PHE A 455 18.54 -9.27 27.60
N TYR A 456 19.51 -10.15 27.84
CA TYR A 456 19.78 -11.31 27.00
C TYR A 456 20.03 -12.53 27.88
N ASP A 457 19.64 -13.70 27.39
CA ASP A 457 20.02 -14.97 27.99
C ASP A 457 21.32 -15.50 27.34
N PRO A 458 22.22 -16.12 28.12
CA PRO A 458 23.44 -16.72 27.57
C PRO A 458 23.12 -17.95 26.71
N THR A 459 23.89 -18.17 25.65
CA THR A 459 23.74 -19.34 24.76
C THR A 459 24.07 -20.64 25.50
N LEU A 460 25.13 -20.61 26.34
CA LEU A 460 25.52 -21.69 27.24
C LEU A 460 26.08 -21.10 28.54
N GLY A 461 26.02 -21.86 29.63
CA GLY A 461 26.49 -21.42 30.95
C GLY A 461 25.39 -20.76 31.79
N ILE A 462 25.76 -20.23 32.97
CA ILE A 462 24.79 -19.69 33.93
C ILE A 462 25.33 -18.40 34.56
N VAL A 463 24.44 -17.42 34.73
CA VAL A 463 24.67 -16.20 35.51
C VAL A 463 23.86 -16.31 36.80
N CYS A 464 24.52 -16.22 37.96
CA CYS A 464 23.92 -16.41 39.28
C CYS A 464 24.04 -15.14 40.14
N MET A 465 22.98 -14.83 40.90
CA MET A 465 23.04 -13.97 42.09
C MET A 465 22.82 -14.82 43.34
N LEU A 466 23.81 -14.85 44.26
CA LEU A 466 23.84 -15.79 45.40
C LEU A 466 23.25 -15.22 46.72
N PHE A 467 22.69 -16.12 47.55
CA PHE A 467 22.10 -15.88 48.88
C PHE A 467 22.98 -16.39 50.04
N PRO A 468 22.74 -15.93 51.29
CA PRO A 468 23.57 -16.27 52.45
C PRO A 468 23.58 -17.74 52.89
N TYR A 469 22.69 -18.60 52.40
CA TYR A 469 22.56 -20.00 52.85
C TYR A 469 22.92 -21.05 51.79
N GLY A 470 23.90 -20.82 50.91
CA GLY A 470 24.54 -21.90 50.11
C GLY A 470 23.64 -22.75 49.20
N LEU A 471 22.33 -22.49 49.16
CA LEU A 471 21.33 -23.14 48.35
C LEU A 471 21.08 -22.25 47.13
N VAL A 472 21.55 -22.77 46.00
CA VAL A 472 21.38 -22.18 44.67
C VAL A 472 19.89 -22.26 44.31
N SER A 473 19.15 -21.16 44.45
CA SER A 473 17.71 -21.18 44.16
C SER A 473 17.32 -20.44 42.88
N SER A 474 18.27 -19.91 42.11
CA SER A 474 17.99 -19.36 40.77
C SER A 474 19.16 -19.63 39.83
N CYS A 475 19.44 -20.91 39.58
CA CYS A 475 20.03 -21.30 38.30
C CYS A 475 18.91 -21.25 37.27
N TYR A 476 18.98 -20.34 36.32
CA TYR A 476 18.13 -20.44 35.15
C TYR A 476 18.64 -21.62 34.31
N TYR A 477 17.92 -22.74 34.39
CA TYR A 477 18.13 -23.89 33.52
C TYR A 477 17.39 -23.62 32.21
N LEU A 478 18.11 -23.62 31.10
CA LEU A 478 17.52 -23.90 29.79
C LEU A 478 18.20 -25.15 29.26
N GLN A 479 17.47 -26.26 29.41
CA GLN A 479 17.73 -27.47 28.67
C GLN A 479 17.20 -27.22 27.26
N CYS A 480 18.10 -27.27 26.28
CA CYS A 480 17.79 -27.10 24.87
C CYS A 480 16.70 -28.13 24.47
N SER A 481 15.46 -27.67 24.27
CA SER A 481 14.46 -28.48 23.57
C SER A 481 14.77 -28.35 22.08
N THR A 482 15.56 -29.29 21.59
CA THR A 482 15.70 -29.53 20.15
C THR A 482 14.38 -30.08 19.61
N GLU A 483 13.47 -29.19 19.23
CA GLU A 483 12.49 -29.46 18.19
C GLU A 483 12.68 -28.38 17.12
N CYS A 484 13.53 -28.70 16.13
CA CYS A 484 13.48 -28.05 14.83
C CYS A 484 12.22 -28.52 14.08
N PRO A 485 11.61 -27.68 13.23
CA PRO A 485 10.74 -28.18 12.17
C PRO A 485 11.49 -29.07 11.18
#